data_AF-A0A7J5XVW8-F1
#
_entry.id   AF-A0A7J5XVW8-F1
#
_cell.length_a   1.000
_cell.length_b   1.000
_cell.length_c   1.000
_cell.angle_alpha   90.00
_cell.angle_beta   90.00
_cell.angle_gamma   90.00
#
_symmetry.space_group_name_H-M   'P 1'
#
loop_
_entity.id
_entity.type
_entity.pdbx_description
1 polymer ?
#
loop_
_entity_poly.entity_id
_entity_poly.type
_entity_poly.pdbx_seq_one_letter_code
_entity_poly.pdbx_strand_id
1 'polypeptide(L)'
;MQQKLADTERRCAVLAAQTPGQGSPSPAAADTFISRLLDIVANLYQQEQYSDLKVKVAGENLSAHKFVLAARSDAWSLANLSSTSELDLSGEQTMV
;
A
#
# COMPACT_ATOMS: atom_id res chain seq x y z
N MET A 1 -21.79 12.44 -37.51
CA MET A 1 -20.72 11.67 -36.83
C MET A 1 -19.50 12.50 -36.42
N GLN A 2 -19.18 13.63 -37.06
CA GLN A 2 -17.96 14.41 -36.76
C GLN A 2 -18.02 15.19 -35.43
N GLN A 3 -19.21 15.63 -35.01
CA GLN A 3 -19.37 16.44 -33.80
C GLN A 3 -19.03 15.69 -32.50
N LYS A 4 -19.30 14.38 -32.46
CA LYS A 4 -18.94 13.54 -31.31
C LYS A 4 -17.43 13.36 -31.15
N LEU A 5 -16.67 13.35 -32.26
CA LEU A 5 -15.21 13.22 -32.22
C LEU A 5 -14.57 14.49 -31.65
N ALA A 6 -15.01 15.65 -32.13
CA ALA A 6 -14.54 16.94 -31.64
C ALA A 6 -14.83 17.14 -30.14
N ASP A 7 -16.01 16.72 -29.67
CA ASP A 7 -16.36 16.77 -28.24
C ASP A 7 -15.44 15.86 -27.39
N THR A 8 -15.13 14.66 -27.89
CA THR A 8 -14.24 13.73 -27.19
C THR A 8 -12.79 14.20 -27.18
N GLU A 9 -12.28 14.75 -28.28
CA GLU A 9 -10.92 15.31 -28.36
C GLU A 9 -10.79 16.52 -27.43
N ARG A 10 -11.80 17.39 -27.39
CA ARG A 10 -11.81 18.55 -26.48
C ARG A 10 -11.78 18.11 -25.01
N ARG A 11 -12.56 17.08 -24.65
CA ARG A 11 -12.54 16.53 -23.29
C ARG A 11 -11.23 15.82 -22.97
N CYS A 12 -10.66 15.08 -23.92
CA CYS A 12 -9.37 14.41 -23.76
C CYS A 12 -8.23 15.42 -23.60
N ALA A 13 -8.22 16.51 -24.36
CA ALA A 13 -7.24 17.59 -24.24
C ALA A 13 -7.30 18.29 -22.88
N VAL A 14 -8.51 18.55 -22.36
CA VAL A 14 -8.69 19.15 -21.03
C VAL A 14 -8.22 18.20 -19.93
N LEU A 15 -8.51 16.90 -20.05
CA LEU A 15 -8.06 15.90 -19.07
C LEU A 15 -6.55 15.63 -19.16
N ALA A 16 -5.96 15.65 -20.35
CA ALA A 16 -4.51 15.57 -20.54
C ALA A 16 -3.79 16.80 -19.96
N ALA A 17 -4.37 18.00 -20.10
CA ALA A 17 -3.86 19.21 -19.45
C ALA A 17 -4.04 19.20 -17.92
N GLN A 18 -5.05 18.48 -17.42
CA GLN A 18 -5.31 18.29 -15.99
C GLN A 18 -4.62 17.05 -15.40
N THR A 19 -3.90 16.27 -16.23
CA THR A 19 -3.07 15.16 -15.74
C THR A 19 -1.72 15.76 -15.35
N PRO A 20 -1.36 15.82 -14.06
CA PRO A 20 -0.04 16.26 -13.66
C PRO A 20 0.94 15.12 -13.95
N GLY A 21 1.32 14.99 -15.21
CA GLY A 21 2.46 14.20 -15.62
C GLY A 21 3.74 15.00 -15.36
N GLN A 22 4.48 14.59 -14.33
CA GLN A 22 5.94 14.72 -14.21
C GLN A 22 6.56 16.09 -14.53
N GLY A 23 6.76 16.88 -13.48
CA GLY A 23 7.64 18.04 -13.47
C GLY A 23 7.93 18.46 -12.03
N SER A 24 8.85 17.76 -11.36
CA SER A 24 9.23 17.92 -9.95
C SER A 24 8.12 17.65 -8.92
N PRO A 25 8.44 17.09 -7.73
CA PRO A 25 7.48 17.02 -6.65
C PRO A 25 7.21 18.46 -6.18
N SER A 26 6.16 19.09 -6.72
CA SER A 26 5.60 20.27 -6.08
C SER A 26 5.05 19.83 -4.72
N PRO A 27 5.38 20.52 -3.62
CA PRO A 27 5.00 20.12 -2.26
C PRO A 27 3.47 19.98 -2.07
N ALA A 28 2.67 20.55 -2.98
CA ALA A 28 1.21 20.40 -2.97
C ALA A 28 0.70 19.00 -3.36
N ALA A 29 1.44 18.22 -4.16
CA ALA A 29 1.07 16.84 -4.50
C ALA A 29 1.45 15.84 -3.39
N ALA A 30 2.41 16.21 -2.55
CA ALA A 30 2.83 15.43 -1.39
C ALA A 30 1.85 15.52 -0.21
N ASP A 31 0.94 16.51 -0.20
CA ASP A 31 0.07 16.79 0.96
C ASP A 31 -1.37 16.27 0.79
N THR A 32 -1.57 15.29 -0.10
CA THR A 32 -2.89 14.65 -0.22
C THR A 32 -3.15 13.74 1.00
N PHE A 33 -4.42 13.49 1.32
CA PHE A 33 -4.79 12.51 2.34
C PHE A 33 -4.15 11.12 2.08
N ILE A 34 -4.08 10.72 0.80
CA ILE A 34 -3.49 9.43 0.40
C ILE A 34 -1.99 9.42 0.70
N SER A 35 -1.26 10.48 0.35
CA SER A 35 0.17 10.61 0.63
C SER A 35 0.46 10.53 2.13
N ARG A 36 -0.29 11.31 2.94
CA ARG A 36 -0.15 11.30 4.41
C ARG A 36 -0.50 9.95 5.02
N LEU A 37 -1.53 9.26 4.50
CA LEU A 37 -1.88 7.92 4.96
C LEU A 37 -0.77 6.91 4.63
N LEU A 38 -0.20 6.96 3.41
CA LEU A 38 0.90 6.10 3.03
C LEU A 38 2.15 6.34 3.88
N ASP A 39 2.47 7.60 4.21
CA ASP A 39 3.57 7.93 5.13
C ASP A 39 3.32 7.36 6.52
N ILE A 40 2.09 7.47 7.05
CA ILE A 40 1.74 6.87 8.34
C ILE A 40 1.90 5.34 8.28
N VAL A 41 1.35 4.68 7.27
CA VAL A 41 1.44 3.22 7.12
C VAL A 41 2.88 2.75 6.92
N ALA A 42 3.69 3.49 6.16
CA ALA A 42 5.11 3.21 6.01
C ALA A 42 5.86 3.34 7.34
N ASN A 43 5.53 4.37 8.13
CA ASN A 43 6.11 4.57 9.44
C ASN A 43 5.69 3.52 10.47
N LEU A 44 4.65 2.71 10.22
CA LEU A 44 4.30 1.58 11.08
C LEU A 44 5.24 0.38 10.91
N TYR A 45 6.06 0.32 9.85
CA TYR A 45 6.97 -0.79 9.62
C TYR A 45 7.93 -1.00 10.81
N GLN A 46 7.93 -2.23 11.34
CA GLN A 46 8.68 -2.65 12.54
C GLN A 46 8.36 -1.88 13.84
N GLN A 47 7.35 -1.00 13.84
CA GLN A 47 6.92 -0.32 15.06
C GLN A 47 6.06 -1.26 15.90
N GLU A 48 6.30 -1.24 17.21
CA GLU A 48 5.45 -1.96 18.16
C GLU A 48 4.10 -1.25 18.36
N GLN A 49 4.05 0.06 18.09
CA GLN A 49 2.82 0.83 18.19
C GLN A 49 1.74 0.26 17.26
N TYR A 50 0.58 -0.06 17.85
CA TYR A 50 -0.56 -0.67 17.16
C TYR A 50 -0.28 -2.04 16.51
N SER A 51 0.86 -2.66 16.80
CA SER A 51 1.16 -3.99 16.29
C SER A 51 0.25 -5.03 16.96
N ASP A 52 -0.40 -5.84 16.15
CA ASP A 52 -1.31 -6.91 16.54
C ASP A 52 -0.85 -8.28 16.03
N LEU A 53 0.33 -8.34 15.41
CA LEU A 53 0.95 -9.53 14.85
C LEU A 53 2.47 -9.48 15.01
N LYS A 54 3.08 -10.58 15.48
CA LYS A 54 4.52 -10.81 15.38
C LYS A 54 4.82 -11.75 14.22
N VAL A 55 5.77 -11.39 13.36
CA VAL A 55 6.18 -12.21 12.21
C VAL A 55 7.61 -12.68 12.42
N LYS A 56 7.83 -13.99 12.40
CA LYS A 56 9.16 -14.59 12.43
C LYS A 56 9.67 -14.79 11.00
N VAL A 57 10.81 -14.20 10.66
CA VAL A 57 11.45 -14.35 9.34
C VAL A 57 12.94 -14.54 9.56
N ALA A 58 13.53 -15.60 9.01
CA ALA A 58 14.98 -15.86 9.08
C ALA A 58 15.58 -15.79 10.51
N GLY A 59 14.80 -16.18 11.53
CA GLY A 59 15.21 -16.11 12.94
C GLY A 59 14.97 -14.77 13.64
N GLU A 60 14.51 -13.74 12.92
CA GLU A 60 14.16 -12.43 13.49
C GLU A 60 12.66 -12.31 13.76
N ASN A 61 12.29 -11.60 14.83
CA ASN A 61 10.90 -11.29 15.15
C ASN A 61 10.59 -9.84 14.76
N LEU A 62 9.61 -9.65 13.89
CA LEU A 62 9.18 -8.35 13.39
C LEU A 62 7.78 -8.01 13.93
N SER A 63 7.61 -6.78 14.40
CA SER A 63 6.28 -6.23 14.69
C SER A 63 5.57 -5.88 13.37
N ALA A 64 4.35 -6.39 13.20
CA ALA A 64 3.54 -6.18 12.01
C ALA A 64 2.08 -5.83 12.37
N HIS A 65 1.31 -5.48 11.34
CA HIS A 65 -0.06 -4.97 11.46
C HIS A 65 -0.99 -5.73 10.52
N LYS A 66 -1.98 -6.44 11.07
CA LYS A 66 -2.92 -7.27 10.30
C LYS A 66 -3.67 -6.47 9.24
N PHE A 67 -4.08 -5.24 9.57
CA PHE A 67 -4.83 -4.41 8.64
C PHE A 67 -4.02 -4.07 7.37
N VAL A 68 -2.70 -3.86 7.51
CA VAL A 68 -1.80 -3.57 6.38
C VAL A 68 -1.65 -4.80 5.50
N LEU A 69 -1.49 -5.99 6.10
CA LEU A 69 -1.38 -7.24 5.36
C LEU A 69 -2.68 -7.59 4.64
N ALA A 70 -3.83 -7.44 5.30
CA ALA A 70 -5.14 -7.66 4.72
C ALA A 70 -5.43 -6.69 3.56
N ALA A 71 -5.01 -5.42 3.69
CA ALA A 71 -5.14 -4.45 2.59
C ALA A 71 -4.25 -4.80 1.38
N ARG A 72 -3.11 -5.48 1.61
CA ARG A 72 -2.17 -5.87 0.55
C ARG A 72 -2.60 -7.14 -0.20
N SER A 73 -3.23 -8.10 0.47
CA SER A 73 -3.70 -9.33 -0.17
C SER A 73 -4.74 -10.05 0.69
N ASP A 74 -5.76 -10.60 0.02
CA ASP A 74 -6.80 -11.44 0.64
C ASP A 74 -6.25 -12.73 1.27
N ALA A 75 -5.04 -13.16 0.87
CA ALA A 75 -4.34 -14.28 1.51
C ALA A 75 -4.13 -14.05 3.02
N TRP A 76 -3.97 -12.79 3.41
CA TRP A 76 -3.80 -12.35 4.81
C TRP A 76 -5.07 -11.75 5.40
N SER A 77 -6.23 -12.07 4.81
CA SER A 77 -7.52 -11.54 5.26
C SER A 77 -7.76 -11.81 6.75
N LEU A 78 -8.61 -10.99 7.36
CA LEU A 78 -8.96 -11.09 8.78
C LEU A 78 -9.52 -12.48 9.14
N ALA A 79 -10.14 -13.20 8.21
CA ALA A 79 -10.58 -14.58 8.43
C ALA A 79 -9.40 -15.52 8.75
N ASN A 80 -8.26 -15.33 8.08
CA ASN A 80 -7.07 -16.16 8.24
C ASN A 80 -6.18 -15.70 9.41
N LEU A 81 -6.24 -14.41 9.78
CA LEU A 81 -5.36 -13.82 10.80
C LEU A 81 -6.06 -13.32 12.07
N SER A 82 -7.39 -13.40 12.17
CA SER A 82 -8.16 -12.83 13.30
C SER A 82 -7.65 -13.31 14.66
N SER A 83 -7.46 -14.62 14.83
CA SER A 83 -6.95 -15.23 16.07
C SER A 83 -5.43 -15.44 16.10
N THR A 84 -4.73 -15.11 15.02
CA THR A 84 -3.29 -15.39 14.86
C THR A 84 -2.48 -14.23 15.44
N SER A 85 -1.76 -14.46 16.54
CA SER A 85 -0.89 -13.43 17.16
C SER A 85 0.57 -13.53 16.69
N GLU A 86 0.97 -14.71 16.20
CA GLU A 86 2.31 -14.98 15.68
C GLU A 86 2.20 -15.67 14.32
N LEU A 87 2.97 -15.19 13.35
CA LEU A 87 3.09 -15.77 12.02
C LEU A 87 4.54 -16.20 11.81
N ASP A 88 4.76 -17.49 11.61
CA ASP A 88 6.09 -18.03 11.36
C ASP A 88 6.34 -18.22 9.86
N LEU A 89 7.23 -17.41 9.31
CA LEU A 89 7.73 -17.48 7.93
C LEU A 89 9.23 -17.80 7.93
N SER A 90 9.77 -18.28 9.05
CA SER A 90 11.19 -18.61 9.17
C SER A 90 11.61 -19.85 8.39
N GLY A 91 10.67 -20.48 7.66
CA GLY A 91 10.83 -21.51 6.64
C GLY A 91 12.09 -22.34 6.79
N GLU A 92 11.93 -23.59 7.25
CA GLU A 92 13.01 -24.57 7.40
C GLU A 92 14.00 -24.45 6.24
N GLN A 93 15.14 -23.83 6.52
CA GLN A 93 16.25 -23.71 5.61
C GLN A 93 16.71 -25.15 5.38
N THR A 94 16.16 -25.79 4.35
CA THR A 94 16.52 -27.15 3.98
C THR A 94 17.94 -27.06 3.46
N MET A 95 18.88 -27.31 4.37
CA MET A 95 20.29 -27.48 4.06
C MET A 95 20.39 -28.77 3.24
N VAL A 96 20.54 -28.62 1.92
CA VAL A 96 21.00 -29.68 0.99
C VAL A 96 22.27 -29.23 0.31
#